data_AF-A0AAD6Q7D5-F1
#
_entry.id   AF-A0AAD6Q7D5-F1
#
_cell.length_a   1.000
_cell.length_b   1.000
_cell.length_c   1.000
_cell.angle_alpha   90.00
_cell.angle_beta   90.00
_cell.angle_gamma   90.00
#
_symmetry.space_group_name_H-M   'P 1'
#
loop_
_entity.id
_entity.type
_entity.pdbx_description
1 polymer ?
#
loop_
_entity_poly.entity_id
_entity_poly.type
_entity_poly.pdbx_seq_one_letter_code
_entity_poly.pdbx_strand_id
1 'polypeptide(L)' 'MTPFVSKSSRCSYLNYGDIDLGISEIGNASYEQASSWSMKHFKGNIDRLMQVMADPGNFFTYEQSIPSLEAASWTNRMSE' A
#
# COMPACT_ATOMS: atom_id res chain seq x y z
N MET A 1 2.47 21.13 -5.52
CA MET A 1 3.79 20.50 -5.26
C MET A 1 4.77 21.59 -4.85
N THR A 2 5.43 21.50 -3.70
CA THR A 2 6.41 22.51 -3.22
C THR A 2 7.83 22.16 -3.67
N PRO A 3 8.72 23.14 -3.87
CA PRO A 3 10.00 22.91 -4.56
C PRO A 3 11.06 22.16 -3.73
N PHE A 4 10.95 22.14 -2.39
CA PHE A 4 12.02 21.70 -1.47
C PHE A 4 11.80 20.33 -0.81
N VAL A 5 10.94 19.48 -1.39
CA VAL A 5 10.64 18.15 -0.85
C VAL A 5 11.11 17.03 -1.80
N SER A 6 11.19 15.80 -1.29
CA SER A 6 11.54 14.61 -2.07
C SER A 6 10.66 14.45 -3.32
N LYS A 7 11.28 14.06 -4.44
CA LYS A 7 10.63 13.80 -5.73
C LYS A 7 10.90 12.35 -6.16
N SER A 8 10.09 11.81 -7.08
CA SER A 8 10.12 10.40 -7.51
C SER A 8 9.70 9.43 -6.38
N SER A 9 8.39 9.52 -6.06
CA SER A 9 7.71 9.29 -4.77
C SER A 9 8.04 10.36 -3.72
N ARG A 10 7.02 11.14 -3.34
CA ARG A 10 7.11 12.02 -2.17
C ARG A 10 7.00 11.12 -0.94
N CYS A 11 8.06 11.02 -0.17
CA CYS A 11 8.09 10.17 1.02
C CYS A 11 7.04 10.64 2.02
N SER A 12 6.28 9.70 2.57
CA SER A 12 5.36 9.94 3.69
C SER A 12 5.77 9.04 4.86
N TYR A 13 5.44 9.45 6.08
CA TYR A 13 5.67 8.64 7.27
C TYR A 13 4.33 8.13 7.76
N LEU A 14 4.22 6.81 7.97
CA LEU A 14 2.93 6.16 8.27
C LEU A 14 2.24 6.77 9.49
N ASN A 15 3.00 7.12 10.53
CA ASN A 15 2.41 7.67 11.77
C ASN A 15 1.92 9.11 11.63
N TYR A 16 2.27 9.81 10.54
CA TYR A 16 1.62 11.06 10.15
C TYR A 16 0.59 10.73 9.06
N GLY A 17 -0.55 10.19 9.48
CA GLY A 17 -1.61 9.76 8.57
C GLY A 17 -2.01 10.86 7.59
N ASP A 18 -2.01 10.52 6.29
CA ASP A 18 -2.26 11.44 5.19
C ASP A 18 -3.26 10.79 4.22
N ILE A 19 -4.55 11.07 4.43
CA ILE A 19 -5.66 10.52 3.63
C ILE A 19 -5.65 11.03 2.18
N ASP A 20 -5.00 12.16 1.91
CA ASP A 20 -4.89 12.74 0.57
C ASP A 20 -3.97 11.91 -0.33
N LEU A 21 -3.22 10.95 0.23
CA LEU A 21 -2.42 10.00 -0.55
C LEU A 21 -3.26 8.95 -1.27
N GLY A 22 -4.52 8.76 -0.87
CA GLY A 22 -5.46 7.78 -1.39
C GLY A 22 -6.08 6.94 -0.27
N ILE A 23 -7.30 6.44 -0.49
CA ILE A 23 -8.00 5.52 0.42
C ILE A 23 -8.65 4.41 -0.39
N SER A 24 -8.87 3.25 0.22
CA SER A 24 -9.72 2.18 -0.29
C SER A 24 -10.93 1.95 0.60
N GLU A 25 -11.92 1.23 0.07
CA GLU A 25 -12.90 0.55 0.91
C GLU A 25 -12.19 -0.46 1.82
N ILE A 26 -12.65 -0.56 3.07
CA ILE A 26 -12.09 -1.47 4.06
C ILE A 26 -12.23 -2.91 3.56
N GLY A 27 -11.12 -3.65 3.55
CA GLY A 27 -11.08 -5.04 3.13
C GLY A 27 -11.03 -5.27 1.61
N ASN A 28 -11.16 -4.24 0.77
CA ASN A 28 -11.25 -4.37 -0.69
C ASN A 28 -10.18 -3.57 -1.45
N ALA A 29 -9.03 -3.34 -0.81
CA ALA A 29 -7.91 -2.63 -1.44
C ALA A 29 -7.23 -3.50 -2.50
N SER A 30 -7.26 -3.08 -3.77
CA SER A 30 -6.43 -3.72 -4.79
C SER A 30 -4.96 -3.33 -4.63
N TYR A 31 -4.03 -4.14 -5.15
CA TYR A 31 -2.61 -3.79 -5.16
C TYR A 31 -2.35 -2.45 -5.87
N GLU A 32 -2.99 -2.21 -7.02
CA GLU A 32 -2.81 -0.98 -7.78
C GLU A 32 -3.30 0.25 -7.00
N GLN A 33 -4.45 0.16 -6.32
CA GLN A 33 -4.92 1.23 -5.44
C GLN A 33 -3.95 1.44 -4.28
N ALA A 34 -3.59 0.36 -3.58
CA ALA A 34 -2.72 0.42 -2.41
C ALA A 34 -1.31 0.92 -2.74
N SER A 35 -0.83 0.70 -3.96
CA SER A 35 0.49 1.18 -4.41
C SER A 35 0.65 2.71 -4.28
N SER A 36 -0.45 3.47 -4.37
CA SER A 36 -0.45 4.93 -4.36
C SER A 36 -0.02 5.55 -3.02
N TRP A 37 -0.36 4.92 -1.89
CA TRP A 37 0.09 5.32 -0.54
C TRP A 37 1.23 4.42 -0.05
N SER A 38 1.16 3.11 -0.26
CA SER A 38 2.14 2.16 0.28
C SER A 38 3.56 2.37 -0.25
N MET A 39 3.73 2.71 -1.53
CA MET A 39 5.05 3.04 -2.09
C MET A 39 5.65 4.30 -1.50
N LYS A 40 4.82 5.26 -1.04
CA LYS A 40 5.29 6.50 -0.40
C LYS A 40 5.75 6.25 1.03
N HIS A 41 5.09 5.33 1.73
CA HIS A 41 5.43 4.94 3.11
C HIS A 41 6.60 3.96 3.19
N PHE A 42 6.58 2.93 2.35
CA PHE A 42 7.47 1.77 2.48
C PHE A 42 8.49 1.63 1.36
N LYS A 43 8.34 2.41 0.28
CA LYS A 43 9.21 2.33 -0.91
C LYS A 43 9.29 0.89 -1.41
N GLY A 44 10.49 0.38 -1.70
CA GLY A 44 10.68 -1.00 -2.16
C GLY A 44 10.47 -2.09 -1.09
N ASN A 45 10.05 -1.75 0.14
CA ASN A 45 9.79 -2.74 1.18
C ASN A 45 8.37 -3.32 1.13
N ILE A 46 7.49 -2.81 0.27
CA ILE A 46 6.08 -3.21 0.23
C ILE A 46 5.89 -4.70 -0.08
N ASP A 47 6.67 -5.23 -1.03
CA ASP A 47 6.57 -6.64 -1.45
C ASP A 47 6.88 -7.59 -0.27
N ARG A 48 7.88 -7.25 0.53
CA ARG A 48 8.24 -8.01 1.73
C ARG A 48 7.17 -7.91 2.82
N LEU A 49 6.56 -6.74 2.99
CA LEU A 49 5.49 -6.55 3.97
C LEU A 49 4.26 -7.40 3.62
N MET A 50 3.89 -7.45 2.34
CA MET A 50 2.78 -8.30 1.88
C MET A 50 3.06 -9.79 2.10
N GLN A 51 4.31 -10.24 1.92
CA GLN A 51 4.70 -11.64 2.15
C GLN A 51 4.73 -12.06 3.63
N VAL A 52 5.07 -11.13 4.53
CA VAL A 52 5.23 -11.42 5.97
C VAL A 52 3.92 -11.15 6.75
N MET A 53 2.90 -10.59 6.10
CA MET A 53 1.61 -10.32 6.70
C MET A 53 1.01 -11.60 7.29
N ALA A 54 0.83 -11.65 8.62
CA ALA A 54 0.34 -12.83 9.34
C ALA A 54 -1.19 -13.01 9.26
N ASP A 55 -1.85 -12.31 8.34
CA ASP A 55 -3.30 -12.26 8.17
C ASP A 55 -3.68 -12.46 6.69
N PRO A 56 -3.70 -13.72 6.20
CA PRO A 56 -4.07 -14.02 4.81
C PRO A 56 -5.50 -13.57 4.47
N GLY A 57 -6.41 -13.67 5.44
CA GLY A 57 -7.82 -13.29 5.30
C GLY A 57 -8.09 -11.79 5.29
N ASN A 58 -7.05 -10.95 5.44
CA ASN A 58 -7.16 -9.49 5.39
C ASN A 58 -8.21 -8.95 6.39
N PHE A 59 -8.28 -9.57 7.58
CA PHE A 59 -9.17 -9.17 8.66
C PHE A 59 -8.76 -7.82 9.28
N PHE A 60 -7.46 -7.60 9.49
CA PHE A 60 -6.91 -6.37 10.05
C PHE A 60 -6.75 -5.32 8.94
N THR A 61 -7.87 -4.74 8.52
CA THR A 61 -7.90 -3.73 7.46
C THR A 61 -8.47 -2.40 7.91
N TYR A 62 -8.01 -1.36 7.24
CA TYR A 62 -8.47 0.03 7.34
C TYR A 62 -8.26 0.73 5.99
N GLU A 63 -8.65 1.99 5.89
CA GLU A 63 -8.73 2.77 4.64
C GLU A 63 -7.40 2.87 3.87
N GLN A 64 -6.25 2.71 4.54
CA GLN A 64 -4.91 2.68 3.92
C GLN A 64 -4.10 1.43 4.30
N SER A 65 -4.79 0.35 4.68
CA SER A 65 -4.12 -0.93 4.96
C SER A 65 -3.37 -1.47 3.75
N ILE A 66 -2.31 -2.24 4.01
CA ILE A 66 -1.66 -3.04 2.98
C ILE A 66 -2.51 -4.30 2.80
N PRO A 67 -3.03 -4.60 1.59
CA PRO A 67 -3.79 -5.81 1.38
C PRO A 67 -2.90 -7.05 1.51
N SER A 68 -3.45 -8.15 2.03
CA SER A 68 -2.79 -9.46 2.00
C SER A 68 -2.57 -9.92 0.54
N LEU A 69 -1.63 -10.84 0.30
CA LEU A 69 -1.42 -11.40 -1.05
C LEU A 69 -2.69 -12.02 -1.65
N GLU A 70 -3.51 -12.64 -0.80
CA GLU A 70 -4.77 -13.27 -1.23
C GLU A 70 -5.85 -12.21 -1.53
N ALA A 71 -5.98 -11.19 -0.68
CA ALA A 71 -6.97 -10.12 -0.86
C ALA A 71 -6.60 -9.14 -1.98
N ALA A 72 -5.30 -8.94 -2.25
CA ALA A 72 -4.82 -8.07 -3.31
C ALA A 72 -5.09 -8.61 -4.73
N SER A 73 -5.66 -9.82 -4.88
CA SER A 73 -5.84 -10.52 -6.15
C SER A 73 -4.54 -10.57 -6.96
N TRP A 74 -3.51 -11.18 -6.37
CA TRP A 74 -2.18 -11.30 -6.98
C TRP A 74 -2.14 -12.38 -8.09
N THR A 75 -3.04 -12.32 -9.07
CA THR A 75 -3.20 -13.36 -10.11
C THR A 75 -2.90 -12.90 -11.53
N ASN A 76 -2.47 -11.67 -11.80
CA ASN A 76 -2.26 -11.25 -13.20
C ASN A 76 -0.94 -10.55 -13.56
N ARG A 77 0.10 -10.51 -12.70
CA ARG A 77 1.39 -9.87 -13.08
C ARG A 77 2.69 -10.49 -12.57
N MET A 78 2.67 -11.71 -12.01
CA MET A 78 3.92 -12.47 -11.79
C MET A 78 4.26 -13.40 -12.98
N SER A 79 3.53 -13.27 -14.10
CA SER A 79 3.79 -13.92 -15.37
C SER A 79 3.86 -12.89 -16.50
N GLU A 80 4.96 -12.13 -16.54
CA GLU A 80 5.61 -11.58 -17.74
C GLU A 80 6.96 -10.96 -17.37
#